data_AF-A0AAV9FV00-F1
#
_entry.id   AF-A0AAV9FV00-F1
#
_cell.length_a   1.000
_cell.length_b   1.000
_cell.length_c   1.000
_cell.angle_alpha   90.00
_cell.angle_beta   90.00
_cell.angle_gamma   90.00
#
_symmetry.space_group_name_H-M   'P 1'
#
loop_
_entity.id
_entity.type
_entity.pdbx_description
1 polymer ?
#
loop_
_entity_poly.entity_id
_entity_poly.type
_entity_poly.pdbx_seq_one_letter_code
_entity_poly.pdbx_strand_id
1 'polypeptide(L)'
;MTFAKDKTQAKNYLAVIHELANYVSGSSTGRILECLSVLPAHDQESRTSILETNEGKNLPNRLVGIIKIFRIIHSKRQEVHSFYETAMSKYGTINSLTAKRKPTDDEARIKQVLTDYILKIESFFEKNDIGDEALIKEINRFLNELESLNLLNEDNLPALMLSSKAISLIQPPMEKLVSCYEDYDKVEAILKRLIRIAEMIIEDAKG
;
A
#
# COMPACT_ATOMS: atom_id res chain seq x y z
N MET A 1 -1.70 21.39 23.21
CA MET A 1 -2.65 20.61 22.36
C MET A 1 -2.05 19.31 21.79
N THR A 2 -0.80 18.95 22.13
CA THR A 2 -0.06 17.79 21.60
C THR A 2 -0.42 16.45 22.27
N PHE A 3 -0.57 16.43 23.60
CA PHE A 3 -0.87 15.20 24.37
C PHE A 3 -2.11 14.42 23.90
N ALA A 4 -3.18 15.12 23.50
CA ALA A 4 -4.42 14.47 23.04
C ALA A 4 -4.28 13.82 21.66
N LYS A 5 -3.43 14.40 20.78
CA LYS A 5 -3.10 13.81 19.48
C LYS A 5 -2.23 12.57 19.65
N ASP A 6 -1.23 12.64 20.53
CA ASP A 6 -0.32 11.51 20.81
C ASP A 6 -1.07 10.30 21.39
N LYS A 7 -2.00 10.54 22.33
CA LYS A 7 -2.80 9.45 22.93
C LYS A 7 -3.77 8.80 21.93
N THR A 8 -4.36 9.60 21.04
CA THR A 8 -5.23 9.08 19.97
C THR A 8 -4.44 8.24 18.97
N GLN A 9 -3.24 8.68 18.61
CA GLN A 9 -2.39 7.94 17.69
C GLN A 9 -1.90 6.63 18.30
N ALA A 10 -1.50 6.62 19.57
CA ALA A 10 -1.11 5.40 20.28
C ALA A 10 -2.27 4.38 20.35
N LYS A 11 -3.51 4.84 20.58
CA LYS A 11 -4.71 3.98 20.50
C LYS A 11 -4.89 3.33 19.13
N ASN A 12 -4.70 4.09 18.05
CA ASN A 12 -4.84 3.55 16.71
C ASN A 12 -3.77 2.49 16.40
N TYR A 13 -2.52 2.70 16.82
CA TYR A 13 -1.48 1.67 16.69
C TYR A 13 -1.81 0.42 17.53
N LEU A 14 -2.33 0.60 18.74
CA LEU A 14 -2.73 -0.52 19.60
C LEU A 14 -3.86 -1.34 18.96
N ALA A 15 -4.85 -0.67 18.35
CA ALA A 15 -5.92 -1.34 17.61
C ALA A 15 -5.37 -2.19 16.44
N VAL A 16 -4.45 -1.63 15.65
CA VAL A 16 -3.77 -2.38 14.57
C VAL A 16 -3.05 -3.62 15.12
N ILE A 17 -2.37 -3.50 16.26
CA ILE A 17 -1.65 -4.62 16.88
C ILE A 17 -2.57 -5.70 17.40
N HIS A 18 -3.71 -5.34 17.98
CA HIS A 18 -4.72 -6.33 18.38
C HIS A 18 -5.27 -7.09 17.17
N GLU A 19 -5.54 -6.41 16.06
CA GLU A 19 -5.97 -7.09 14.82
C GLU A 19 -4.87 -7.99 14.25
N LEU A 20 -3.61 -7.53 14.26
CA LEU A 20 -2.45 -8.34 13.85
C LEU A 20 -2.29 -9.58 14.74
N ALA A 21 -2.45 -9.46 16.06
CA ALA A 21 -2.35 -10.58 17.00
C ALA A 21 -3.46 -11.62 16.80
N ASN A 22 -4.66 -11.18 16.41
CA ASN A 22 -5.81 -12.04 16.14
C ASN A 22 -5.84 -12.62 14.72
N TYR A 23 -4.84 -12.30 13.88
CA TYR A 23 -4.76 -12.85 12.53
C TYR A 23 -4.63 -14.38 12.54
N VAL A 24 -5.41 -15.03 11.66
CA VAL A 24 -5.35 -16.47 11.43
C VAL A 24 -4.80 -16.72 10.03
N SER A 25 -3.76 -17.55 9.90
CA SER A 25 -3.15 -17.88 8.61
C SER A 25 -4.18 -18.43 7.61
N GLY A 26 -4.24 -17.84 6.41
CA GLY A 26 -5.21 -18.19 5.38
C GLY A 26 -6.54 -17.43 5.47
N SER A 27 -6.71 -16.56 6.48
CA SER A 27 -7.81 -15.59 6.52
C SER A 27 -7.48 -14.33 5.70
N SER A 28 -8.50 -13.51 5.42
CA SER A 28 -8.31 -12.26 4.70
C SER A 28 -7.47 -11.26 5.52
N THR A 29 -6.52 -10.60 4.85
CA THR A 29 -5.75 -9.48 5.41
C THR A 29 -6.56 -8.16 5.45
N GLY A 30 -7.74 -8.13 4.82
CA GLY A 30 -8.52 -6.91 4.59
C GLY A 30 -8.81 -6.09 5.86
N ARG A 31 -9.23 -6.74 6.95
CA ARG A 31 -9.51 -6.06 8.22
C ARG A 31 -8.29 -5.38 8.83
N ILE A 32 -7.10 -5.99 8.69
CA ILE A 32 -5.85 -5.41 9.17
C ILE A 32 -5.48 -4.18 8.34
N LEU A 33 -5.64 -4.27 7.01
CA LEU A 33 -5.41 -3.16 6.09
C LEU A 33 -6.39 -2.00 6.35
N GLU A 34 -7.66 -2.30 6.63
CA GLU A 34 -8.66 -1.32 7.04
C GLU A 34 -8.24 -0.61 8.34
N CYS A 35 -7.79 -1.35 9.36
CA CYS A 35 -7.30 -0.74 10.59
C CYS A 35 -6.03 0.09 10.37
N LEU A 36 -5.12 -0.37 9.51
CA LEU A 36 -3.94 0.41 9.10
C LEU A 36 -4.35 1.74 8.46
N SER A 37 -5.41 1.77 7.67
CA SER A 37 -5.85 2.98 6.95
C SER A 37 -6.23 4.15 7.88
N VAL A 38 -6.60 3.87 9.14
CA VAL A 38 -6.90 4.86 10.19
C VAL A 38 -5.64 5.58 10.69
N LEU A 39 -4.46 4.99 10.48
CA LEU A 39 -3.19 5.66 10.78
C LEU A 39 -2.95 6.81 9.79
N PRO A 40 -2.38 7.94 10.26
CA PRO A 40 -2.14 9.09 9.40
C PRO A 40 -1.26 8.71 8.21
N ALA A 41 -1.67 9.14 7.02
CA ALA A 41 -0.83 9.04 5.84
C ALA A 41 0.38 9.97 6.02
N HIS A 42 1.54 9.50 5.55
CA HIS A 42 2.76 10.29 5.53
C HIS A 42 2.81 11.13 4.24
N ASP A 43 3.29 12.36 4.32
CA ASP A 43 3.64 13.17 3.14
C ASP A 43 4.85 12.58 2.41
N GLN A 44 5.10 13.04 1.17
CA GLN A 44 6.16 12.48 0.33
C GLN A 44 7.56 12.60 0.96
N GLU A 45 7.87 13.72 1.62
CA GLU A 45 9.16 13.94 2.27
C GLU A 45 9.38 12.98 3.45
N SER A 46 8.33 12.75 4.23
CA SER A 46 8.33 11.76 5.32
C SER A 46 8.46 10.34 4.79
N ARG A 47 7.79 10.01 3.68
CA ARG A 47 7.90 8.69 3.05
C ARG A 47 9.33 8.43 2.58
N THR A 48 9.88 9.38 1.83
CA THR A 48 11.26 9.32 1.35
C THR A 48 12.23 9.16 2.51
N SER A 49 12.14 10.01 3.54
CA SER A 49 13.02 9.92 4.71
C SER A 49 12.93 8.57 5.44
N ILE A 50 11.73 8.00 5.56
CA ILE A 50 11.50 6.72 6.26
C ILE A 50 11.98 5.52 5.42
N LEU A 51 11.89 5.60 4.09
CA LEU A 51 12.33 4.54 3.18
C LEU A 51 13.83 4.63 2.86
N GLU A 52 14.39 5.84 2.79
CA GLU A 52 15.81 6.10 2.51
C GLU A 52 16.74 5.81 3.70
N THR A 53 16.22 5.73 4.93
CA THR A 53 16.98 5.28 6.10
C THR A 53 17.36 3.79 6.01
N ASN A 54 18.21 3.40 5.05
CA ASN A 54 19.11 2.22 5.00
C ASN A 54 19.03 1.33 3.73
N GLU A 55 18.63 1.80 2.53
CA GLU A 55 18.56 0.93 1.33
C GLU A 55 17.80 -0.41 1.56
N GLY A 56 16.86 -0.45 2.52
CA GLY A 56 16.16 -1.68 2.94
C GLY A 56 16.95 -2.66 3.83
N LYS A 57 18.24 -2.42 4.13
CA LYS A 57 19.11 -3.41 4.81
C LYS A 57 18.95 -3.46 6.34
N ASN A 58 18.50 -2.38 6.97
CA ASN A 58 18.30 -2.33 8.42
C ASN A 58 16.90 -1.78 8.73
N LEU A 59 15.97 -2.69 8.99
CA LEU A 59 14.63 -2.34 9.46
C LEU A 59 14.66 -1.64 10.83
N PRO A 60 13.67 -0.81 11.14
CA PRO A 60 13.43 -0.34 12.50
C PRO A 60 13.36 -1.52 13.48
N ASN A 61 14.05 -1.40 14.61
CA ASN A 61 14.02 -2.42 15.66
C ASN A 61 12.79 -2.32 16.58
N ARG A 62 11.89 -1.36 16.34
CA ARG A 62 10.63 -1.17 17.07
C ARG A 62 9.45 -1.57 16.20
N LEU A 63 8.48 -2.28 16.77
CA LEU A 63 7.29 -2.73 16.03
C LEU A 63 6.51 -1.57 15.41
N VAL A 64 6.36 -0.46 16.14
CA VAL A 64 5.70 0.75 15.60
C VAL A 64 6.43 1.29 14.36
N GLY A 65 7.76 1.14 14.28
CA GLY A 65 8.54 1.49 13.09
C GLY A 65 8.19 0.61 11.89
N ILE A 66 8.05 -0.70 12.10
CA ILE A 66 7.60 -1.63 11.05
C ILE A 66 6.19 -1.26 10.57
N ILE A 67 5.26 -1.00 11.49
CA ILE A 67 3.88 -0.62 11.16
C ILE A 67 3.84 0.71 10.38
N LYS A 68 4.72 1.67 10.69
CA LYS A 68 4.84 2.91 9.92
C LYS A 68 5.23 2.67 8.47
N ILE A 69 6.26 1.84 8.23
CA ILE A 69 6.67 1.48 6.86
C ILE A 69 5.51 0.76 6.15
N PHE A 70 4.86 -0.19 6.82
CA PHE A 70 3.72 -0.89 6.26
C PHE A 70 2.58 0.08 5.88
N ARG A 71 2.28 1.06 6.73
CA ARG A 71 1.28 2.10 6.44
C ARG A 71 1.66 2.94 5.22
N ILE A 72 2.93 3.32 5.07
CA ILE A 72 3.41 4.08 3.91
C ILE A 72 3.12 3.31 2.63
N ILE A 73 3.50 2.03 2.59
CA ILE A 73 3.31 1.18 1.42
C ILE A 73 1.82 1.00 1.11
N HIS A 74 1.03 0.72 2.14
CA HIS A 74 -0.42 0.62 2.01
C HIS A 74 -1.06 1.93 1.49
N SER A 75 -0.61 3.10 1.96
CA SER A 75 -1.14 4.40 1.49
C SER A 75 -0.83 4.64 0.01
N LYS A 76 0.38 4.29 -0.44
CA LYS A 76 0.76 4.40 -1.85
C LYS A 76 -0.06 3.46 -2.73
N ARG A 77 -0.31 2.23 -2.25
CA ARG A 77 -1.20 1.27 -2.93
C ARG A 77 -2.61 1.86 -3.10
N GLN A 78 -3.16 2.50 -2.06
CA GLN A 78 -4.48 3.15 -2.14
C GLN A 78 -4.50 4.29 -3.17
N GLU A 79 -3.45 5.10 -3.24
CA GLU A 79 -3.30 6.16 -4.25
C GLU A 79 -3.28 5.59 -5.67
N VAL A 80 -2.44 4.58 -5.92
CA VAL A 80 -2.36 3.91 -7.23
C VAL A 80 -3.66 3.23 -7.60
N HIS A 81 -4.35 2.59 -6.65
CA HIS A 81 -5.65 1.96 -6.88
C HIS A 81 -6.70 2.99 -7.35
N SER A 82 -6.71 4.20 -6.79
CA SER A 82 -7.60 5.27 -7.28
C SER A 82 -7.33 5.67 -8.73
N PHE A 83 -6.05 5.75 -9.13
CA PHE A 83 -5.70 6.02 -10.53
C PHE A 83 -6.05 4.84 -11.44
N TYR A 84 -5.85 3.61 -10.96
CA TYR A 84 -6.23 2.40 -11.67
C TYR A 84 -7.74 2.37 -11.99
N GLU A 85 -8.60 2.60 -11.00
CA GLU A 85 -10.06 2.66 -11.19
C GLU A 85 -10.46 3.75 -12.20
N THR A 86 -9.79 4.91 -12.13
CA THR A 86 -9.99 5.99 -13.10
C THR A 86 -9.58 5.55 -14.51
N ALA A 87 -8.42 4.93 -14.67
CA ALA A 87 -7.93 4.44 -15.96
C ALA A 87 -8.87 3.37 -16.56
N MET A 88 -9.37 2.46 -15.73
CA MET A 88 -10.38 1.46 -16.11
C MET A 88 -11.68 2.11 -16.63
N SER A 89 -12.17 3.14 -15.91
CA SER A 89 -13.34 3.90 -16.33
C SER A 89 -13.15 4.61 -17.68
N LYS A 90 -11.99 5.26 -17.89
CA LYS A 90 -11.65 5.90 -19.16
C LYS A 90 -11.53 4.89 -20.30
N TYR A 91 -10.88 3.75 -20.05
CA TYR A 91 -10.80 2.65 -21.01
C TYR A 91 -12.20 2.18 -21.44
N GLY A 92 -13.11 1.95 -20.48
CA GLY A 92 -14.51 1.57 -20.77
C GLY A 92 -15.25 2.60 -21.62
N THR A 93 -14.99 3.89 -21.39
CA THR A 93 -15.56 5.00 -22.17
C THR A 93 -15.04 5.00 -23.60
N ILE A 94 -13.71 4.96 -23.80
CA ILE A 94 -13.09 4.91 -25.14
C ILE A 94 -13.56 3.66 -25.88
N ASN A 95 -13.67 2.53 -25.19
CA ASN A 95 -14.17 1.29 -25.78
C ASN A 95 -15.61 1.44 -26.28
N SER A 96 -16.47 2.08 -25.51
CA SER A 96 -17.86 2.33 -25.90
C SER A 96 -17.99 3.31 -27.09
N LEU A 97 -17.15 4.36 -27.15
CA LEU A 97 -17.14 5.32 -28.26
C LEU A 97 -16.75 4.67 -29.59
N THR A 98 -15.72 3.84 -29.54
CA THR A 98 -15.16 3.14 -30.71
C THR A 98 -15.84 1.81 -31.02
N ALA A 99 -16.83 1.38 -30.24
CA ALA A 99 -17.68 0.25 -30.61
C ALA A 99 -18.65 0.62 -31.75
N LYS A 100 -18.99 1.90 -31.87
CA LYS A 100 -19.96 2.42 -32.86
C LYS A 100 -19.31 2.89 -34.17
N ARG A 101 -17.99 2.99 -34.22
CA ARG A 101 -17.22 3.42 -35.40
C ARG A 101 -15.85 2.78 -35.41
N LYS A 102 -15.19 2.72 -36.58
CA LYS A 102 -13.78 2.33 -36.63
C LYS A 102 -12.95 3.27 -35.74
N PRO A 103 -12.13 2.76 -34.81
CA PRO A 103 -11.22 3.59 -34.02
C PRO A 103 -10.19 4.25 -34.92
N THR A 104 -9.77 5.45 -34.56
CA THR A 104 -8.56 6.07 -35.11
C THR A 104 -7.31 5.33 -34.61
N ASP A 105 -6.19 5.51 -35.29
CA ASP A 105 -4.92 4.87 -34.90
C ASP A 105 -4.48 5.27 -33.49
N ASP A 106 -4.72 6.53 -33.09
CA ASP A 106 -4.38 7.03 -31.76
C ASP A 106 -5.28 6.41 -30.68
N GLU A 107 -6.59 6.28 -30.92
CA GLU A 107 -7.52 5.60 -30.01
C GLU A 107 -7.17 4.12 -29.83
N ALA A 108 -6.82 3.44 -30.93
CA ALA A 108 -6.39 2.05 -30.88
C ALA A 108 -5.08 1.90 -30.07
N ARG A 109 -4.11 2.79 -30.29
CA ARG A 109 -2.84 2.80 -29.55
C ARG A 109 -3.06 3.06 -28.07
N ILE A 110 -3.87 4.05 -27.71
CA ILE A 110 -4.11 4.41 -26.31
C ILE A 110 -4.90 3.33 -25.57
N LYS A 111 -5.87 2.69 -26.23
CA LYS A 111 -6.53 1.50 -25.66
C LYS A 111 -5.51 0.41 -25.34
N GLN A 112 -4.64 0.07 -26.29
CA GLN A 112 -3.65 -0.98 -26.07
C GLN A 112 -2.73 -0.63 -24.89
N VAL A 113 -2.20 0.59 -24.87
CA VAL A 113 -1.33 1.04 -23.78
C VAL A 113 -2.05 1.07 -22.44
N LEU A 114 -3.31 1.53 -22.38
CA LEU A 114 -4.12 1.48 -21.16
C LEU A 114 -4.29 0.04 -20.67
N THR A 115 -4.66 -0.88 -21.55
CA THR A 115 -4.82 -2.31 -21.21
C THR A 115 -3.51 -2.91 -20.67
N ASP A 116 -2.38 -2.66 -21.34
CA ASP A 116 -1.09 -3.19 -20.93
C ASP A 116 -0.69 -2.70 -19.52
N TYR A 117 -0.96 -1.41 -19.23
CA TYR A 117 -0.67 -0.86 -17.92
C TYR A 117 -1.66 -1.32 -16.84
N ILE A 118 -2.95 -1.48 -17.16
CA ILE A 118 -3.96 -2.08 -16.27
C ILE A 118 -3.47 -3.47 -15.81
N LEU A 119 -3.14 -4.36 -16.75
CA LEU A 119 -2.64 -5.72 -16.44
C LEU A 119 -1.34 -5.69 -15.63
N LYS A 120 -0.44 -4.76 -15.95
CA LYS A 120 0.82 -4.58 -15.21
C LYS A 120 0.56 -4.18 -13.75
N ILE A 121 -0.40 -3.29 -13.50
CA ILE A 121 -0.75 -2.83 -12.15
C ILE A 121 -1.43 -3.95 -11.36
N GLU A 122 -2.32 -4.73 -11.98
CA GLU A 122 -2.92 -5.91 -11.34
C GLU A 122 -1.83 -6.87 -10.85
N SER A 123 -0.80 -7.13 -11.67
CA SER A 123 0.34 -7.96 -11.26
C SER A 123 1.13 -7.37 -10.07
N PHE A 124 1.16 -6.04 -9.92
CA PHE A 124 1.77 -5.38 -8.77
C PHE A 124 0.89 -5.47 -7.52
N PHE A 125 -0.44 -5.43 -7.66
CA PHE A 125 -1.35 -5.69 -6.54
C PHE A 125 -1.24 -7.13 -6.04
N GLU A 126 -1.18 -8.11 -6.93
CA GLU A 126 -0.99 -9.52 -6.56
C GLU A 126 0.33 -9.76 -5.80
N LYS A 127 1.43 -9.17 -6.29
CA LYS A 127 2.73 -9.25 -5.59
C LYS A 127 2.67 -8.61 -4.20
N ASN A 128 1.97 -7.49 -4.08
CA ASN A 128 1.81 -6.79 -2.82
C ASN A 128 0.92 -7.59 -1.84
N ASP A 129 -0.16 -8.22 -2.31
CA ASP A 129 -1.02 -9.07 -1.48
C ASP A 129 -0.23 -10.24 -0.85
N ILE A 130 0.65 -10.87 -1.62
CA ILE A 130 1.56 -11.91 -1.12
C ILE A 130 2.53 -11.32 -0.08
N GLY A 131 3.03 -10.12 -0.31
CA GLY A 131 3.91 -9.39 0.62
C GLY A 131 3.21 -9.03 1.93
N ASP A 132 1.98 -8.52 1.84
CA ASP A 132 1.13 -8.13 2.96
C ASP A 132 0.84 -9.35 3.83
N GLU A 133 0.40 -10.46 3.22
CA GLU A 133 0.12 -11.70 3.94
C GLU A 133 1.37 -12.24 4.66
N ALA A 134 2.52 -12.24 3.98
CA ALA A 134 3.78 -12.71 4.56
C ALA A 134 4.24 -11.81 5.72
N LEU A 135 4.16 -10.49 5.58
CA LEU A 135 4.51 -9.55 6.64
C LEU A 135 3.59 -9.71 7.86
N ILE A 136 2.27 -9.80 7.62
CA ILE A 136 1.27 -9.98 8.66
C ILE A 136 1.51 -11.28 9.44
N LYS A 137 1.84 -12.37 8.75
CA LYS A 137 2.17 -13.67 9.39
C LYS A 137 3.35 -13.55 10.35
N GLU A 138 4.44 -12.92 9.93
CA GLU A 138 5.63 -12.82 10.78
C GLU A 138 5.42 -11.84 11.95
N ILE A 139 4.66 -10.76 11.77
CA ILE A 139 4.28 -9.87 12.88
C ILE A 139 3.34 -10.60 13.86
N ASN A 140 2.33 -11.31 13.37
CA ASN A 140 1.42 -12.11 14.19
C ASN A 140 2.19 -13.15 15.03
N ARG A 141 3.13 -13.86 14.40
CA ARG A 141 3.99 -14.82 15.08
C ARG A 141 4.81 -14.15 16.19
N PHE A 142 5.43 -13.00 15.93
CA PHE A 142 6.15 -12.26 16.95
C PHE A 142 5.24 -11.87 18.13
N LEU A 143 4.03 -11.38 17.86
CA LEU A 143 3.07 -10.98 18.88
C LEU A 143 2.59 -12.17 19.72
N ASN A 144 2.38 -13.33 19.11
CA ASN A 144 1.98 -14.55 19.82
C ASN A 144 3.13 -15.20 20.62
N GLU A 145 4.39 -14.92 20.26
CA GLU A 145 5.58 -15.28 21.05
C GLU A 145 5.80 -14.29 22.23
N LEU A 146 5.08 -13.16 22.29
CA LEU A 146 5.23 -12.12 23.32
C LEU A 146 4.36 -12.42 24.55
N GLU A 147 4.99 -12.83 25.66
CA GLU A 147 4.29 -13.11 26.94
C GLU A 147 3.46 -11.91 27.46
N SER A 148 3.93 -10.70 27.19
CA SER A 148 3.32 -9.44 27.64
C SER A 148 2.29 -8.87 26.67
N LEU A 149 1.84 -9.61 25.64
CA LEU A 149 0.87 -9.14 24.65
C LEU A 149 -0.39 -8.53 25.30
N ASN A 150 -0.93 -9.21 26.32
CA ASN A 150 -2.13 -8.76 27.05
C ASN A 150 -1.89 -7.54 27.96
N LEU A 151 -0.63 -7.13 28.13
CA LEU A 151 -0.22 -5.97 28.93
C LEU A 151 0.17 -4.76 28.07
N LEU A 152 0.13 -4.90 26.74
CA LEU A 152 0.39 -3.78 25.83
C LEU A 152 -0.71 -2.72 25.97
N ASN A 153 -0.29 -1.46 26.02
CA ASN A 153 -1.15 -0.29 26.12
C ASN A 153 -0.49 0.91 25.40
N GLU A 154 -1.16 2.05 25.41
CA GLU A 154 -0.69 3.26 24.73
C GLU A 154 0.67 3.77 25.22
N ASP A 155 1.02 3.51 26.49
CA ASP A 155 2.22 4.05 27.13
C ASP A 155 3.46 3.20 26.83
N ASN A 156 3.33 1.87 26.80
CA ASN A 156 4.46 0.96 26.58
C ASN A 156 4.67 0.58 25.11
N LEU A 157 3.65 0.71 24.27
CA LEU A 157 3.69 0.30 22.87
C LEU A 157 4.82 0.97 22.05
N PRO A 158 5.07 2.29 22.16
CA PRO A 158 6.15 2.94 21.39
C PRO A 158 7.55 2.41 21.69
N ALA A 159 7.72 1.73 22.84
CA ALA A 159 8.96 1.13 23.28
C ALA A 159 9.07 -0.37 22.97
N LEU A 160 8.05 -0.98 22.34
CA LEU A 160 8.07 -2.41 22.02
C LEU A 160 9.13 -2.73 20.96
N MET A 161 10.19 -3.40 21.41
CA MET A 161 11.33 -3.82 20.60
C MET A 161 11.07 -5.19 19.98
N LEU A 162 11.52 -5.36 18.74
CA LEU A 162 11.58 -6.64 18.06
C LEU A 162 12.85 -7.38 18.47
N SER A 163 12.75 -8.69 18.66
CA SER A 163 13.94 -9.53 18.82
C SER A 163 14.71 -9.62 17.49
N SER A 164 16.01 -9.90 17.54
CA SER A 164 16.82 -10.09 16.31
C SER A 164 16.25 -11.18 15.41
N LYS A 165 15.68 -12.24 16.00
CA LYS A 165 14.95 -13.29 15.28
C LYS A 165 13.74 -12.71 14.55
N ALA A 166 12.90 -11.94 15.22
CA ALA A 166 11.73 -11.31 14.59
C ALA A 166 12.12 -10.37 13.44
N ILE A 167 13.16 -9.56 13.62
CA ILE A 167 13.68 -8.68 12.57
C ILE A 167 14.12 -9.50 11.34
N SER A 168 14.87 -10.58 11.54
CA SER A 168 15.34 -11.42 10.42
C SER A 168 14.21 -12.09 9.62
N LEU A 169 13.07 -12.34 10.27
CA LEU A 169 11.88 -12.92 9.63
C LEU A 169 11.01 -11.87 8.93
N ILE A 170 10.89 -10.67 9.52
CA ILE A 170 10.12 -9.55 8.98
C ILE A 170 10.83 -8.88 7.80
N GLN A 171 12.17 -8.92 7.75
CA GLN A 171 12.96 -8.24 6.73
C GLN A 171 12.64 -8.68 5.30
N PRO A 172 12.66 -9.97 4.94
CA PRO A 172 12.36 -10.39 3.57
C PRO A 172 10.98 -9.95 3.03
N PRO A 173 9.85 -10.10 3.76
CA PRO A 173 8.57 -9.60 3.27
C PRO A 173 8.52 -8.07 3.22
N MET A 174 9.18 -7.37 4.14
CA MET A 174 9.24 -5.91 4.10
C MET A 174 10.01 -5.38 2.88
N GLU A 175 11.15 -5.99 2.55
CA GLU A 175 11.93 -5.62 1.35
C GLU A 175 11.11 -5.79 0.07
N LYS A 176 10.32 -6.86 -0.03
CA LYS A 176 9.40 -7.07 -1.16
C LYS A 176 8.32 -5.99 -1.24
N LEU A 177 7.76 -5.59 -0.10
CA LEU A 177 6.76 -4.53 -0.04
C LEU A 177 7.37 -3.16 -0.42
N VAL A 178 8.60 -2.88 0.00
CA VAL A 178 9.34 -1.67 -0.40
C VAL A 178 9.57 -1.67 -1.92
N SER A 179 9.94 -2.82 -2.50
CA SER A 179 10.02 -2.93 -3.98
C SER A 179 8.68 -2.67 -4.65
N CYS A 180 7.56 -3.13 -4.08
CA CYS A 180 6.23 -2.81 -4.61
C CYS A 180 5.93 -1.30 -4.54
N TYR A 181 6.37 -0.61 -3.48
CA TYR A 181 6.25 0.85 -3.39
C TYR A 181 6.99 1.56 -4.52
N GLU A 182 8.20 1.13 -4.86
CA GLU A 182 8.95 1.70 -5.99
C GLU A 182 8.26 1.45 -7.33
N ASP A 183 7.69 0.26 -7.52
CA ASP A 183 6.90 -0.08 -8.71
C ASP A 183 5.65 0.81 -8.81
N TYR A 184 4.98 1.07 -7.68
CA TYR A 184 3.85 1.98 -7.59
C TYR A 184 4.23 3.42 -7.92
N ASP A 185 5.37 3.91 -7.44
CA ASP A 185 5.84 5.26 -7.72
C ASP A 185 6.09 5.49 -9.21
N LYS A 186 6.71 4.50 -9.88
CA LYS A 186 6.94 4.53 -11.33
C LYS A 186 5.63 4.49 -12.12
N VAL A 187 4.69 3.63 -11.74
CA VAL A 187 3.45 3.43 -12.52
C VAL A 187 2.45 4.58 -12.33
N GLU A 188 2.44 5.23 -11.16
CA GLU A 188 1.54 6.34 -10.88
C GLU A 188 1.69 7.49 -11.89
N ALA A 189 2.94 7.90 -12.17
CA ALA A 189 3.21 8.97 -13.12
C ALA A 189 2.69 8.64 -14.52
N ILE A 190 2.82 7.37 -14.91
CA ILE A 190 2.38 6.88 -16.22
C ILE A 190 0.86 6.84 -16.28
N LEU A 191 0.19 6.32 -15.25
CA LEU A 191 -1.28 6.30 -15.15
C LEU A 191 -1.87 7.70 -15.26
N LYS A 192 -1.35 8.66 -14.49
CA LYS A 192 -1.80 10.06 -14.54
C LYS A 192 -1.70 10.63 -15.95
N ARG A 193 -0.62 10.33 -16.68
CA ARG A 193 -0.45 10.78 -18.06
C ARG A 193 -1.45 10.10 -19.00
N LEU A 194 -1.66 8.79 -18.88
CA LEU A 194 -2.60 8.05 -19.72
C LEU A 194 -4.04 8.50 -19.49
N ILE A 195 -4.43 8.77 -18.24
CA ILE A 195 -5.75 9.32 -17.91
C ILE A 195 -5.98 10.66 -18.61
N ARG A 196 -5.03 11.60 -18.54
CA ARG A 196 -5.13 12.90 -19.23
C ARG A 196 -5.26 12.75 -20.74
N ILE A 197 -4.49 11.84 -21.33
CA ILE A 197 -4.55 11.55 -22.77
C ILE A 197 -5.92 10.97 -23.14
N ALA A 198 -6.42 10.04 -22.33
CA ALA A 198 -7.74 9.46 -22.52
C ALA A 198 -8.86 10.50 -22.40
N GLU A 199 -8.72 11.46 -21.49
CA GLU A 199 -9.66 12.59 -21.33
C GLU A 199 -9.73 13.44 -22.59
N MET A 200 -8.60 13.85 -23.15
CA MET A 200 -8.56 14.62 -24.39
C MET A 200 -9.27 13.90 -25.54
N ILE A 201 -9.03 12.60 -25.71
CA ILE A 201 -9.72 11.79 -26.73
C ILE A 201 -11.23 11.75 -26.52
N ILE A 202 -11.66 11.57 -25.26
CA ILE A 202 -13.09 11.49 -24.93
C ILE A 202 -13.77 12.85 -25.18
N GLU A 203 -13.07 13.95 -24.92
CA GLU A 203 -13.55 15.31 -25.20
C GLU A 203 -13.66 15.55 -26.71
N ASP A 204 -12.61 15.23 -27.48
CA ASP A 204 -12.61 15.37 -28.94
C ASP A 204 -13.71 14.53 -29.62
N ALA A 205 -14.04 13.37 -29.06
CA ALA A 205 -15.10 12.52 -29.60
C ALA A 205 -16.52 13.02 -29.29
N LYS A 206 -16.68 13.99 -28.38
CA LYS A 206 -17.97 14.60 -28.00
C LYS A 206 -18.21 15.97 -28.66
N GLY A 207 -17.16 16.64 -29.11
CA GLY A 207 -17.21 17.89 -29.89
C GLY A 207 -17.59 17.64 -31.34
#